data_AF-A0A950ZD27-F1
#
_entry.id   AF-A0A950ZD27-F1
#
_cell.length_a   1.000
_cell.length_b   1.000
_cell.length_c   1.000
_cell.angle_alpha   90.00
_cell.angle_beta   90.00
_cell.angle_gamma   90.00
#
_symmetry.space_group_name_H-M   'P 1'
#
loop_
_entity.id
_entity.type
_entity.pdbx_description
1 polymer ?
#
loop_
_entity_poly.entity_id
_entity_poly.type
_entity_poly.pdbx_seq_one_letter_code
_entity_poly.pdbx_strand_id
1 'polypeptide(L)'
;MFSPRLVFPLLLGIAASALAADHASGTYTVNGKTVTLDHVYAVPRENPFDKTKTDTLVILTDRALTADALRDDFGLMEIKGLNAVAVQITGDKEIVSGMLYSGAFSKMSNISATGMHKLTTTVFTPSHIAGSLSADPSDFFDEHYAYKADFDVTVAAPAALVVPPPKGTPLAAGGGEPGKAYDAYRKVLASGDLAALRKAVSAERAKAMDDPDFLKMLPMIQAMEPKNVKITSGAVDGDHATLLVTARDEHETSTGTVTMVREHGVWRVADESWKGSMN
;
A
#
# COMPACT_ATOMS: atom_id res chain seq x y z
N MET A 1 -29.57 49.25 -50.50
CA MET A 1 -30.11 47.88 -50.47
C MET A 1 -28.94 46.92 -50.31
N PHE A 2 -28.48 46.69 -49.07
CA PHE A 2 -27.46 45.69 -48.72
C PHE A 2 -27.70 45.29 -47.26
N SER A 3 -28.33 44.14 -47.05
CA SER A 3 -28.47 43.53 -45.72
C SER A 3 -27.27 42.62 -45.44
N PRO A 4 -26.62 42.70 -44.27
CA PRO A 4 -25.57 41.77 -43.91
C PRO A 4 -26.18 40.45 -43.42
N ARG A 5 -25.63 39.33 -43.91
CA ARG A 5 -25.99 37.98 -43.51
C ARG A 5 -25.49 37.73 -42.08
N LEU A 6 -26.42 37.42 -41.18
CA LEU A 6 -26.16 36.99 -39.80
C LEU A 6 -25.68 35.53 -39.83
N VAL A 7 -24.42 35.29 -39.47
CA VAL A 7 -23.86 33.95 -39.29
C VAL A 7 -24.13 33.51 -37.86
N PHE A 8 -24.93 32.46 -37.68
CA PHE A 8 -25.19 31.84 -36.39
C PHE A 8 -24.06 30.84 -36.07
N PRO A 9 -23.32 30.98 -34.96
CA PRO A 9 -22.36 29.96 -34.56
C PRO A 9 -23.10 28.77 -33.94
N LEU A 10 -22.91 27.59 -34.54
CA LEU A 10 -23.30 26.30 -33.99
C LEU A 10 -22.38 25.97 -32.80
N LEU A 11 -22.89 26.11 -31.57
CA LEU A 11 -22.22 25.60 -30.37
C LEU A 11 -22.31 24.08 -30.35
N LEU A 12 -21.19 23.42 -30.68
CA LEU A 12 -20.98 22.00 -30.41
C LEU A 12 -20.89 21.83 -28.90
N GLY A 13 -21.95 21.30 -28.28
CA GLY A 13 -21.93 20.91 -26.87
C GLY A 13 -20.97 19.75 -26.66
N ILE A 14 -19.83 20.01 -26.03
CA ILE A 14 -18.97 18.96 -25.46
C ILE A 14 -19.76 18.36 -24.30
N ALA A 15 -20.29 17.15 -24.49
CA ALA A 15 -20.80 16.35 -23.39
C ALA A 15 -19.60 16.00 -22.50
N ALA A 16 -19.44 16.74 -21.39
CA ALA A 16 -18.57 16.33 -20.32
C ALA A 16 -19.19 15.09 -19.69
N SER A 17 -18.66 13.90 -20.02
CA SER A 17 -18.90 12.70 -19.26
C SER A 17 -18.41 12.98 -17.84
N ALA A 18 -19.32 13.29 -16.93
CA ALA A 18 -19.02 13.29 -15.51
C ALA A 18 -18.64 11.85 -15.17
N LEU A 19 -17.33 11.60 -15.02
CA LEU A 19 -16.85 10.42 -14.32
C LEU A 19 -17.55 10.45 -12.96
N ALA A 20 -18.37 9.45 -12.67
CA ALA A 20 -18.94 9.30 -11.35
C ALA A 20 -17.77 9.26 -10.36
N ALA A 21 -17.77 10.14 -9.38
CA ALA A 21 -16.81 10.05 -8.30
C ALA A 21 -17.06 8.73 -7.58
N ASP A 22 -15.98 8.00 -7.28
CA ASP A 22 -16.07 6.75 -6.55
C ASP A 22 -16.88 6.97 -5.25
N HIS A 23 -17.84 6.09 -5.00
CA HIS A 23 -18.82 6.25 -3.95
C HIS A 23 -18.95 4.96 -3.16
N ALA A 24 -18.88 5.08 -1.83
CA ALA A 24 -19.31 4.04 -0.92
C ALA A 24 -20.23 4.60 0.14
N SER A 25 -21.20 3.79 0.54
CA SER A 25 -22.03 4.09 1.70
C SER A 25 -22.39 2.80 2.40
N GLY A 26 -22.10 2.75 3.70
CA GLY A 26 -22.38 1.55 4.47
C GLY A 26 -21.93 1.67 5.91
N THR A 27 -22.17 0.59 6.64
CA THR A 27 -21.77 0.47 8.03
C THR A 27 -21.07 -0.85 8.26
N TYR A 28 -20.10 -0.81 9.14
CA TYR A 28 -19.38 -1.99 9.60
C TYR A 28 -19.32 -1.97 11.12
N THR A 29 -19.82 -3.03 11.74
CA THR A 29 -19.88 -3.19 13.18
C THR A 29 -19.01 -4.35 13.59
N VAL A 30 -18.13 -4.12 14.56
CA VAL A 30 -17.29 -5.13 15.20
C VAL A 30 -17.38 -4.97 16.71
N ASN A 31 -17.71 -6.05 17.43
CA ASN A 31 -17.82 -6.08 18.89
C ASN A 31 -18.65 -4.91 19.47
N GLY A 32 -19.76 -4.60 18.79
CA GLY A 32 -20.66 -3.50 19.17
C GLY A 32 -20.18 -2.09 18.81
N LYS A 33 -18.97 -1.94 18.25
CA LYS A 33 -18.49 -0.65 17.72
C LYS A 33 -18.80 -0.57 16.22
N THR A 34 -19.57 0.44 15.84
CA THR A 34 -19.92 0.71 14.44
C THR A 34 -19.10 1.86 13.87
N VAL A 35 -18.65 1.69 12.63
CA VAL A 35 -18.05 2.74 11.80
C VAL A 35 -18.79 2.84 10.47
N THR A 36 -18.66 3.99 9.82
CA THR A 36 -19.13 4.21 8.45
C THR A 36 -18.06 3.74 7.46
N LEU A 37 -18.49 3.11 6.36
CA LEU A 37 -17.64 2.81 5.20
C LEU A 37 -18.03 3.77 4.08
N ASP A 38 -17.29 4.87 3.95
CA ASP A 38 -17.54 5.96 2.99
C ASP A 38 -16.44 6.10 1.93
N HIS A 39 -15.40 5.26 1.99
CA HIS A 39 -14.35 5.17 1.00
C HIS A 39 -14.34 3.79 0.35
N VAL A 40 -14.07 3.78 -0.96
CA VAL A 40 -13.94 2.55 -1.75
C VAL A 40 -12.77 2.63 -2.72
N TYR A 41 -12.12 1.48 -2.92
CA TYR A 41 -11.08 1.28 -3.91
C TYR A 41 -11.32 -0.05 -4.63
N ALA A 42 -11.05 -0.08 -5.93
CA ALA A 42 -10.98 -1.32 -6.69
C ALA A 42 -9.62 -1.40 -7.40
N VAL A 43 -8.90 -2.49 -7.19
CA VAL A 43 -7.56 -2.68 -7.73
C VAL A 43 -7.41 -4.07 -8.37
N PRO A 44 -6.72 -4.19 -9.51
CA PRO A 44 -6.43 -5.49 -10.10
C PRO A 44 -5.52 -6.30 -9.15
N ARG A 45 -5.79 -7.60 -9.06
CA ARG A 45 -4.98 -8.56 -8.32
C ARG A 45 -4.75 -9.82 -9.13
N GLU A 46 -3.57 -10.41 -8.99
CA GLU A 46 -3.32 -11.75 -9.51
C GLU A 46 -4.26 -12.74 -8.83
N ASN A 47 -4.84 -13.65 -9.61
CA ASN A 47 -5.69 -14.68 -9.02
C ASN A 47 -4.82 -15.68 -8.23
N PRO A 48 -5.15 -15.98 -6.96
CA PRO A 48 -4.32 -16.81 -6.09
C PRO A 48 -4.23 -18.28 -6.55
N PHE A 49 -5.16 -18.74 -7.38
CA PHE A 49 -5.24 -20.11 -7.88
C PHE A 49 -4.76 -20.26 -9.34
N ASP A 50 -4.73 -19.17 -10.11
CA ASP A 50 -4.30 -19.13 -11.50
C ASP A 50 -3.64 -17.79 -11.83
N LYS A 51 -2.30 -17.75 -11.78
CA LYS A 51 -1.52 -16.52 -11.99
C LYS A 51 -1.68 -15.87 -13.37
N THR A 52 -2.30 -16.57 -14.32
CA THR A 52 -2.60 -16.01 -15.65
C THR A 52 -3.87 -15.16 -15.65
N LYS A 53 -4.67 -15.21 -14.58
CA LYS A 53 -5.90 -14.46 -14.41
C LYS A 53 -5.70 -13.26 -13.51
N THR A 54 -6.49 -12.23 -13.77
CA THR A 54 -6.57 -11.02 -12.95
C THR A 54 -7.97 -10.89 -12.39
N ASP A 55 -8.05 -10.85 -11.06
CA ASP A 55 -9.25 -10.58 -10.29
C ASP A 55 -9.31 -9.10 -9.90
N THR A 56 -10.43 -8.68 -9.32
CA THR A 56 -10.60 -7.34 -8.75
C THR A 56 -10.70 -7.42 -7.23
N LEU A 57 -9.78 -6.76 -6.53
CA LEU A 57 -9.88 -6.55 -5.09
C LEU A 57 -10.67 -5.26 -4.84
N VAL A 58 -11.81 -5.39 -4.17
CA VAL A 58 -12.64 -4.26 -3.70
C VAL A 58 -12.35 -4.06 -2.22
N ILE A 59 -12.05 -2.82 -1.83
CA ILE A 59 -11.75 -2.43 -0.45
C ILE A 59 -12.72 -1.32 -0.06
N LEU A 60 -13.54 -1.59 0.97
CA LEU A 60 -14.41 -0.61 1.61
C LEU A 60 -13.80 -0.23 2.96
N THR A 61 -13.73 1.04 3.27
CA THR A 61 -12.97 1.51 4.44
C THR A 61 -13.56 2.80 5.01
N ASP A 62 -13.24 3.07 6.28
CA ASP A 62 -13.69 4.22 7.06
C ASP A 62 -12.84 5.49 6.86
N ARG A 63 -11.79 5.39 6.05
CA ARG A 63 -10.86 6.47 5.74
C ARG A 63 -10.11 6.24 4.45
N ALA A 64 -9.60 7.33 3.88
CA ALA A 64 -8.75 7.28 2.70
C ALA A 64 -7.49 6.41 2.91
N LEU A 65 -7.15 5.62 1.89
CA LEU A 65 -5.94 4.82 1.81
C LEU A 65 -4.91 5.48 0.88
N THR A 66 -3.64 5.26 1.18
CA THR A 66 -2.56 5.68 0.28
C THR A 66 -2.45 4.72 -0.89
N ALA A 67 -1.97 5.19 -2.05
CA ALA A 67 -1.67 4.32 -3.19
C ALA A 67 -0.71 3.17 -2.82
N ASP A 68 0.12 3.42 -1.82
CA ASP A 68 1.07 2.47 -1.27
C ASP A 68 0.42 1.32 -0.49
N ALA A 69 -0.65 1.60 0.27
CA ALA A 69 -1.45 0.59 0.96
C ALA A 69 -2.27 -0.29 0.00
N LEU A 70 -2.62 0.24 -1.17
CA LEU A 70 -3.45 -0.42 -2.18
C LEU A 70 -2.65 -1.32 -3.14
N ARG A 71 -1.32 -1.38 -3.02
CA ARG A 71 -0.46 -2.03 -4.02
C ARG A 71 -0.44 -3.55 -3.90
N ASP A 72 -0.34 -4.05 -2.68
CA ASP A 72 -0.16 -5.47 -2.39
C ASP A 72 -1.04 -5.90 -1.21
N ASP A 73 -0.99 -7.18 -0.88
CA ASP A 73 -1.86 -7.77 0.15
C ASP A 73 -1.42 -7.41 1.58
N PHE A 74 -0.18 -6.95 1.75
CA PHE A 74 0.38 -6.55 3.05
C PHE A 74 0.08 -5.12 3.43
N GLY A 75 -0.06 -4.22 2.44
CA GLY A 75 -0.27 -2.80 2.66
C GLY A 75 -1.45 -2.46 3.58
N LEU A 76 -2.52 -3.25 3.58
CA LEU A 76 -3.66 -3.07 4.50
C LEU A 76 -3.37 -3.58 5.92
N MET A 77 -2.61 -4.68 6.05
CA MET A 77 -2.29 -5.31 7.33
C MET A 77 -1.41 -4.43 8.23
N GLU A 78 -0.59 -3.57 7.62
CA GLU A 78 0.30 -2.65 8.33
C GLU A 78 -0.42 -1.42 8.91
N ILE A 79 -1.65 -1.14 8.46
CA ILE A 79 -2.39 0.05 8.88
C ILE A 79 -3.01 -0.17 10.26
N LYS A 80 -2.42 0.48 11.27
CA LYS A 80 -2.91 0.40 12.66
C LYS A 80 -4.34 0.91 12.79
N GLY A 81 -5.19 0.07 13.37
CA GLY A 81 -6.59 0.38 13.70
C GLY A 81 -7.50 0.56 12.48
N LEU A 82 -7.10 0.09 11.29
CA LEU A 82 -7.92 0.13 10.07
C LEU A 82 -9.28 -0.53 10.32
N ASN A 83 -10.36 0.10 9.84
CA ASN A 83 -11.65 -0.57 9.73
C ASN A 83 -11.98 -0.70 8.25
N ALA A 84 -11.83 -1.91 7.73
CA ALA A 84 -12.00 -2.16 6.30
C ALA A 84 -12.54 -3.56 6.03
N VAL A 85 -13.17 -3.70 4.88
CA VAL A 85 -13.58 -4.95 4.27
C VAL A 85 -12.89 -5.04 2.92
N ALA A 86 -12.08 -6.08 2.72
CA ALA A 86 -11.36 -6.31 1.47
C ALA A 86 -11.77 -7.66 0.88
N VAL A 87 -12.31 -7.64 -0.34
CA VAL A 87 -12.85 -8.83 -1.01
C VAL A 87 -12.27 -8.94 -2.41
N GLN A 88 -11.64 -10.08 -2.72
CA GLN A 88 -11.16 -10.39 -4.05
C GLN A 88 -12.23 -11.15 -4.84
N ILE A 89 -12.61 -10.58 -5.98
CA ILE A 89 -13.72 -11.02 -6.82
C ILE A 89 -13.17 -11.44 -8.19
N THR A 90 -13.45 -12.67 -8.61
CA THR A 90 -13.03 -13.20 -9.90
C THR A 90 -13.80 -12.60 -11.06
N GLY A 91 -13.33 -12.82 -12.29
CA GLY A 91 -14.06 -12.46 -13.52
C GLY A 91 -15.46 -13.08 -13.61
N ASP A 92 -15.68 -14.22 -12.93
CA ASP A 92 -16.97 -14.92 -12.85
C ASP A 92 -17.86 -14.39 -11.71
N LYS A 93 -17.45 -13.30 -11.05
CA LYS A 93 -18.14 -12.64 -9.92
C LYS A 93 -18.21 -13.48 -8.65
N GLU A 94 -17.28 -14.41 -8.48
CA GLU A 94 -17.14 -15.22 -7.27
C GLU A 94 -16.15 -14.58 -6.31
N ILE A 95 -16.42 -14.67 -5.01
CA ILE A 95 -15.48 -14.23 -3.97
C ILE A 95 -14.51 -15.36 -3.67
N VAL A 96 -13.21 -15.12 -3.93
CA VAL A 96 -12.14 -16.09 -3.67
C VAL A 96 -11.34 -15.78 -2.41
N SER A 97 -11.38 -14.54 -1.93
CA SER A 97 -10.75 -14.11 -0.69
C SER A 97 -11.56 -12.98 -0.06
N GLY A 98 -11.66 -12.99 1.26
CA GLY A 98 -12.37 -12.00 2.04
C GLY A 98 -11.70 -11.77 3.39
N MET A 99 -11.26 -10.53 3.61
CA MET A 99 -10.58 -10.10 4.83
C MET A 99 -11.37 -8.96 5.48
N LEU A 100 -11.45 -9.02 6.80
CA LEU A 100 -12.03 -7.98 7.65
C LEU A 100 -10.91 -7.41 8.51
N TYR A 101 -10.83 -6.09 8.60
CA TYR A 101 -9.85 -5.35 9.41
C TYR A 101 -10.61 -4.54 10.44
N SER A 102 -10.23 -4.55 11.71
CA SER A 102 -10.83 -3.64 12.68
C SER A 102 -9.92 -3.39 13.86
N GLY A 103 -9.84 -2.12 14.28
CA GLY A 103 -9.24 -1.77 15.57
C GLY A 103 -10.08 -2.19 16.79
N ALA A 104 -11.30 -2.71 16.58
CA ALA A 104 -12.18 -3.19 17.65
C ALA A 104 -12.08 -4.71 17.89
N PHE A 105 -11.33 -5.43 17.05
CA PHE A 105 -11.01 -6.83 17.32
C PHE A 105 -10.13 -6.94 18.56
N SER A 106 -10.37 -7.98 19.35
CA SER A 106 -9.74 -8.19 20.65
C SER A 106 -8.44 -9.00 20.59
N LYS A 107 -8.30 -9.91 19.62
CA LYS A 107 -7.17 -10.85 19.54
C LYS A 107 -6.18 -10.57 18.40
N MET A 108 -6.63 -9.95 17.32
CA MET A 108 -5.85 -9.70 16.10
C MET A 108 -6.38 -8.47 15.37
N SER A 109 -5.61 -7.86 14.47
CA SER A 109 -6.02 -6.65 13.75
C SER A 109 -6.87 -6.90 12.50
N ASN A 110 -6.93 -8.16 12.05
CA ASN A 110 -7.70 -8.59 10.88
C ASN A 110 -8.06 -10.07 10.99
N ILE A 111 -9.11 -10.50 10.30
CA ILE A 111 -9.54 -11.90 10.20
C ILE A 111 -9.92 -12.26 8.76
N SER A 112 -9.76 -13.53 8.41
CA SER A 112 -10.32 -14.06 7.16
C SER A 112 -11.78 -14.45 7.38
N ALA A 113 -12.66 -13.97 6.50
CA ALA A 113 -14.10 -14.26 6.50
C ALA A 113 -14.57 -14.74 5.11
N THR A 114 -13.66 -15.31 4.31
CA THR A 114 -13.97 -15.90 3.00
C THR A 114 -15.16 -16.86 3.09
N GLY A 115 -16.13 -16.72 2.18
CA GLY A 115 -17.38 -17.49 2.18
C GLY A 115 -18.51 -16.89 3.03
N MET A 116 -18.23 -15.90 3.88
CA MET A 116 -19.25 -15.21 4.69
C MET A 116 -19.81 -13.95 4.02
N HIS A 117 -19.13 -13.50 2.97
CA HIS A 117 -19.48 -12.31 2.21
C HIS A 117 -20.56 -12.62 1.17
N LYS A 118 -21.54 -11.72 1.06
CA LYS A 118 -22.54 -11.70 0.00
C LYS A 118 -22.23 -10.56 -0.94
N LEU A 119 -22.08 -10.87 -2.23
CA LEU A 119 -21.89 -9.90 -3.30
C LEU A 119 -23.17 -9.81 -4.14
N THR A 120 -23.55 -8.59 -4.50
CA THR A 120 -24.53 -8.33 -5.56
C THR A 120 -23.96 -7.25 -6.46
N THR A 121 -23.71 -7.55 -7.73
CA THR A 121 -23.15 -6.57 -8.68
C THR A 121 -24.24 -5.99 -9.57
N THR A 122 -24.27 -4.67 -9.71
CA THR A 122 -25.06 -3.98 -10.75
C THR A 122 -24.19 -3.69 -11.98
N VAL A 123 -22.90 -3.41 -11.79
CA VAL A 123 -21.89 -3.25 -12.86
C VAL A 123 -20.67 -4.09 -12.53
N PHE A 124 -20.11 -4.78 -13.52
CA PHE A 124 -18.86 -5.53 -13.37
C PHE A 124 -18.12 -5.56 -14.70
N THR A 125 -17.14 -4.67 -14.84
CA THR A 125 -16.30 -4.53 -16.03
C THR A 125 -14.84 -4.35 -15.62
N PRO A 126 -13.86 -4.55 -16.53
CA PRO A 126 -12.45 -4.37 -16.20
C PRO A 126 -12.05 -2.98 -15.69
N SER A 127 -12.86 -1.95 -15.97
CA SER A 127 -12.59 -0.56 -15.58
C SER A 127 -13.51 -0.02 -14.50
N HIS A 128 -14.59 -0.74 -14.15
CA HIS A 128 -15.63 -0.22 -13.27
C HIS A 128 -16.44 -1.35 -12.65
N ILE A 129 -16.69 -1.25 -11.34
CA ILE A 129 -17.50 -2.20 -10.57
C ILE A 129 -18.43 -1.44 -9.63
N ALA A 130 -19.70 -1.85 -9.61
CA ALA A 130 -20.71 -1.29 -8.72
C ALA A 130 -21.62 -2.40 -8.19
N GLY A 131 -22.09 -2.24 -6.95
CA GLY A 131 -22.90 -3.24 -6.29
C GLY A 131 -23.00 -3.05 -4.78
N SER A 132 -23.28 -4.14 -4.10
CA SER A 132 -23.37 -4.21 -2.64
C SER A 132 -22.53 -5.38 -2.13
N LEU A 133 -21.82 -5.15 -1.03
CA LEU A 133 -21.16 -6.18 -0.23
C LEU A 133 -21.79 -6.20 1.17
N SER A 134 -22.01 -7.39 1.71
CA SER A 134 -22.51 -7.55 3.07
C SER A 134 -22.04 -8.84 3.73
N ALA A 135 -22.07 -8.87 5.05
CA ALA A 135 -22.08 -10.10 5.82
C ALA A 135 -23.14 -9.95 6.92
N ASP A 136 -23.96 -10.99 7.08
CA ASP A 136 -24.91 -11.06 8.18
C ASP A 136 -24.14 -11.08 9.51
N PRO A 137 -24.78 -10.72 10.64
CA PRO A 137 -24.18 -10.87 11.96
C PRO A 137 -23.62 -12.28 12.15
N SER A 138 -22.31 -12.37 12.40
CA SER A 138 -21.58 -13.62 12.51
C SER A 138 -20.40 -13.50 13.46
N ASP A 139 -19.85 -14.66 13.81
CA ASP A 139 -18.81 -14.82 14.81
C ASP A 139 -17.62 -15.55 14.21
N PHE A 140 -16.43 -15.05 14.48
CA PHE A 140 -15.19 -15.75 14.15
C PHE A 140 -14.18 -15.51 15.25
N PHE A 141 -13.69 -16.58 15.88
CA PHE A 141 -12.76 -16.49 17.03
C PHE A 141 -13.24 -15.58 18.19
N ASP A 142 -14.55 -15.59 18.47
CA ASP A 142 -15.22 -14.71 19.46
C ASP A 142 -15.27 -13.22 19.06
N GLU A 143 -14.90 -12.89 17.83
CA GLU A 143 -15.09 -11.55 17.27
C GLU A 143 -16.45 -11.49 16.57
N HIS A 144 -17.33 -10.61 17.04
CA HIS A 144 -18.66 -10.41 16.49
C HIS A 144 -18.60 -9.35 15.39
N TYR A 145 -19.06 -9.66 14.18
CA TYR A 145 -19.05 -8.69 13.08
C TYR A 145 -20.31 -8.73 12.24
N ALA A 146 -20.64 -7.58 11.64
CA ALA A 146 -21.66 -7.44 10.60
C ALA A 146 -21.32 -6.23 9.74
N TYR A 147 -21.58 -6.30 8.44
CA TYR A 147 -21.47 -5.12 7.60
C TYR A 147 -22.42 -5.16 6.42
N LYS A 148 -22.74 -3.98 5.92
CA LYS A 148 -23.44 -3.79 4.65
C LYS A 148 -22.98 -2.47 4.06
N ALA A 149 -22.57 -2.51 2.81
CA ALA A 149 -22.20 -1.31 2.07
C ALA A 149 -22.56 -1.45 0.60
N ASP A 150 -23.04 -0.35 0.04
CA ASP A 150 -23.20 -0.15 -1.39
C ASP A 150 -21.97 0.60 -1.91
N PHE A 151 -21.58 0.30 -3.14
CA PHE A 151 -20.40 0.89 -3.76
C PHE A 151 -20.52 1.04 -5.27
N ASP A 152 -19.80 2.02 -5.79
CA ASP A 152 -19.63 2.31 -7.21
C ASP A 152 -18.21 2.87 -7.36
N VAL A 153 -17.33 2.14 -8.07
CA VAL A 153 -15.90 2.45 -8.07
C VAL A 153 -15.23 2.11 -9.40
N THR A 154 -14.36 3.01 -9.83
CA THR A 154 -13.46 2.79 -10.96
C THR A 154 -12.34 1.82 -10.57
N VAL A 155 -12.08 0.82 -11.40
CA VAL A 155 -10.95 -0.09 -11.18
C VAL A 155 -9.66 0.64 -11.56
N ALA A 156 -8.74 0.76 -10.61
CA ALA A 156 -7.48 1.45 -10.79
C ALA A 156 -6.67 0.81 -11.93
N ALA A 157 -6.16 1.63 -12.84
CA ALA A 157 -5.20 1.17 -13.84
C ALA A 157 -3.94 0.66 -13.12
N PRO A 158 -3.29 -0.42 -13.59
CA PRO A 158 -2.06 -0.94 -12.96
C PRO A 158 -0.96 0.13 -12.77
N ALA A 159 -0.86 1.08 -13.69
CA ALA A 159 0.09 2.20 -13.62
C ALA A 159 -0.18 3.16 -12.44
N ALA A 160 -1.42 3.27 -11.98
CA ALA A 160 -1.79 4.12 -10.85
C ALA A 160 -1.34 3.54 -9.48
N LEU A 161 -0.97 2.25 -9.45
CA LEU A 161 -0.43 1.58 -8.26
C LEU A 161 1.10 1.70 -8.16
N VAL A 162 1.77 2.22 -9.19
CA VAL A 162 3.23 2.40 -9.19
C VAL A 162 3.60 3.54 -8.23
N VAL A 163 4.56 3.32 -7.32
CA VAL A 163 5.07 4.38 -6.43
C VAL A 163 5.55 5.52 -7.33
N PRO A 164 5.11 6.78 -7.10
CA PRO A 164 5.68 7.92 -7.80
C PRO A 164 7.20 7.89 -7.65
N PRO A 165 7.97 8.17 -8.72
CA PRO A 165 9.42 8.20 -8.60
C PRO A 165 9.80 9.17 -7.47
N PRO A 166 10.84 8.86 -6.68
CA PRO A 166 11.21 9.72 -5.59
C PRO A 166 11.52 11.13 -6.09
N LYS A 167 11.12 12.13 -5.30
CA LYS A 167 11.30 13.53 -5.66
C LYS A 167 12.79 13.86 -5.75
N GLY A 168 13.16 14.68 -6.75
CA GLY A 168 14.51 15.20 -6.91
C GLY A 168 15.16 14.76 -8.22
N THR A 169 16.48 14.89 -8.28
CA THR A 169 17.27 14.48 -9.44
C THR A 169 17.40 12.95 -9.43
N PRO A 170 16.98 12.24 -10.50
CA PRO A 170 17.07 10.79 -10.55
C PRO A 170 18.51 10.28 -10.40
N LEU A 171 18.65 9.20 -9.63
CA LEU A 171 19.88 8.45 -9.48
C LEU A 171 19.87 7.26 -10.44
N ALA A 172 21.05 6.92 -10.98
CA ALA A 172 21.24 5.69 -11.72
C ALA A 172 21.10 4.46 -10.82
N ALA A 173 21.02 3.27 -11.44
CA ALA A 173 21.15 2.00 -10.73
C ALA A 173 22.42 1.99 -9.84
N GLY A 174 22.31 1.46 -8.63
CA GLY A 174 23.36 1.57 -7.62
C GLY A 174 23.34 2.86 -6.77
N GLY A 175 22.47 3.83 -7.07
CA GLY A 175 22.14 4.93 -6.15
C GLY A 175 23.23 5.98 -5.92
N GLY A 176 24.33 5.97 -6.68
CA GLY A 176 25.40 6.96 -6.58
C GLY A 176 26.10 6.98 -5.20
N GLU A 177 26.44 8.17 -4.70
CA GLU A 177 27.04 8.32 -3.37
C GLU A 177 26.12 7.87 -2.22
N PRO A 178 24.81 8.22 -2.19
CA PRO A 178 23.90 7.68 -1.19
C PRO A 178 23.86 6.14 -1.22
N GLY A 179 23.85 5.53 -2.41
CA GLY A 179 23.87 4.08 -2.56
C GLY A 179 25.11 3.41 -1.97
N LYS A 180 26.30 3.98 -2.19
CA LYS A 180 27.54 3.50 -1.56
C LYS A 180 27.50 3.59 -0.04
N ALA A 181 26.93 4.66 0.51
CA ALA A 181 26.77 4.81 1.95
C ALA A 181 25.78 3.78 2.52
N TYR A 182 24.72 3.48 1.79
CA TYR A 182 23.79 2.42 2.15
C TYR A 182 24.45 1.04 2.18
N ASP A 183 25.21 0.68 1.15
CA ASP A 183 25.96 -0.59 1.13
C ASP A 183 26.97 -0.69 2.29
N ALA A 184 27.61 0.42 2.66
CA ALA A 184 28.51 0.48 3.80
C ALA A 184 27.77 0.29 5.13
N TYR A 185 26.62 0.95 5.30
CA TYR A 185 25.74 0.76 6.45
C TYR A 185 25.35 -0.71 6.64
N ARG A 186 24.90 -1.39 5.57
CA ARG A 186 24.46 -2.79 5.67
C ARG A 186 25.60 -3.74 6.09
N LYS A 187 26.82 -3.49 5.61
CA LYS A 187 28.01 -4.27 6.03
C LYS A 187 28.32 -4.09 7.51
N VAL A 188 28.19 -2.86 8.01
CA VAL A 188 28.42 -2.53 9.41
C VAL A 188 27.30 -3.07 10.31
N LEU A 189 26.06 -3.01 9.85
CA LEU A 189 24.93 -3.63 10.54
C LEU A 189 25.15 -5.14 10.67
N ALA A 190 25.56 -5.81 9.59
CA ALA A 190 25.85 -7.24 9.60
C ALA A 190 27.06 -7.62 10.50
N SER A 191 28.05 -6.74 10.65
CA SER A 191 29.20 -7.01 11.53
C SER A 191 28.92 -6.81 13.01
N GLY A 192 27.85 -6.08 13.35
CA GLY A 192 27.51 -5.73 14.74
C GLY A 192 28.43 -4.68 15.36
N ASP A 193 29.24 -3.97 14.56
CA ASP A 193 30.08 -2.87 15.05
C ASP A 193 29.20 -1.65 15.37
N LEU A 194 28.77 -1.55 16.62
CA LEU A 194 27.90 -0.47 17.10
C LEU A 194 28.50 0.93 16.91
N ALA A 195 29.82 1.07 17.03
CA ALA A 195 30.48 2.37 16.89
C ALA A 195 30.49 2.80 15.42
N ALA A 196 30.75 1.87 14.50
CA ALA A 196 30.60 2.12 13.08
C ALA A 196 29.13 2.30 12.68
N LEU A 197 28.19 1.55 13.29
CA LEU A 197 26.77 1.60 12.97
C LEU A 197 26.20 2.97 13.29
N ARG A 198 26.53 3.52 14.47
CA ARG A 198 26.20 4.91 14.86
C ARG A 198 26.74 5.95 13.88
N LYS A 199 27.87 5.67 13.20
CA LYS A 199 28.45 6.57 12.19
C LYS A 199 27.82 6.40 10.80
N ALA A 200 27.09 5.32 10.56
CA ALA A 200 26.46 5.01 9.27
C ALA A 200 24.99 5.46 9.21
N VAL A 201 24.36 5.71 10.36
CA VAL A 201 22.97 6.20 10.46
C VAL A 201 22.92 7.71 10.77
N SER A 202 21.75 8.32 10.57
CA SER A 202 21.49 9.73 10.90
C SER A 202 21.67 10.00 12.39
N ALA A 203 21.91 11.25 12.77
CA ALA A 203 22.02 11.63 14.17
C ALA A 203 20.76 11.28 14.98
N GLU A 204 19.58 11.35 14.35
CA GLU A 204 18.30 10.96 14.97
C GLU A 204 18.23 9.45 15.21
N ARG A 205 18.52 8.63 14.20
CA ARG A 205 18.53 7.17 14.34
C ARG A 205 19.61 6.68 15.30
N ALA A 206 20.76 7.37 15.34
CA ALA A 206 21.81 7.09 16.31
C ALA A 206 21.34 7.27 17.77
N LYS A 207 20.50 8.27 18.06
CA LYS A 207 19.92 8.46 19.40
C LYS A 207 18.99 7.32 19.80
N ALA A 208 18.22 6.78 18.85
CA ALA A 208 17.35 5.62 19.11
C ALA A 208 18.16 4.36 19.47
N MET A 209 19.43 4.27 19.06
CA MET A 209 20.33 3.18 19.43
C MET A 209 20.85 3.26 20.89
N ASP A 210 20.63 4.38 21.59
CA ASP A 210 21.00 4.52 23.00
C ASP A 210 19.99 3.86 23.94
N ASP A 211 18.85 3.42 23.41
CA ASP A 211 17.89 2.61 24.14
C ASP A 211 18.54 1.26 24.55
N PRO A 212 18.52 0.88 25.83
CA PRO A 212 19.10 -0.38 26.29
C PRO A 212 18.48 -1.63 25.61
N ASP A 213 17.28 -1.52 25.06
CA ASP A 213 16.64 -2.60 24.32
C ASP A 213 17.16 -2.72 22.88
N PHE A 214 17.77 -1.68 22.31
CA PHE A 214 18.37 -1.75 20.97
C PHE A 214 19.43 -2.86 20.88
N LEU A 215 20.27 -3.01 21.91
CA LEU A 215 21.29 -4.07 21.94
C LEU A 215 20.69 -5.47 21.96
N LYS A 216 19.53 -5.64 22.62
CA LYS A 216 18.81 -6.91 22.66
C LYS A 216 18.14 -7.21 21.32
N MET A 217 17.72 -6.16 20.61
CA MET A 217 17.09 -6.26 19.30
C MET A 217 18.09 -6.40 18.15
N LEU A 218 19.36 -6.01 18.31
CA LEU A 218 20.33 -6.03 17.23
C LEU A 218 20.48 -7.40 16.54
N PRO A 219 20.58 -8.55 17.25
CA PRO A 219 20.62 -9.86 16.60
C PRO A 219 19.33 -10.17 15.82
N MET A 220 18.17 -9.72 16.32
CA MET A 220 16.89 -9.86 15.63
C MET A 220 16.84 -9.00 14.37
N ILE A 221 17.29 -7.74 14.45
CA ILE A 221 17.40 -6.83 13.29
C ILE A 221 18.32 -7.44 12.23
N GLN A 222 19.48 -7.96 12.61
CA GLN A 222 20.42 -8.62 11.70
C GLN A 222 19.83 -9.88 11.04
N ALA A 223 19.01 -10.64 11.76
CA ALA A 223 18.36 -11.83 11.23
C ALA A 223 17.22 -11.49 10.26
N MET A 224 16.54 -10.37 10.48
CA MET A 224 15.43 -9.89 9.65
C MET A 224 15.91 -9.09 8.42
N GLU A 225 17.17 -8.65 8.38
CA GLU A 225 17.74 -7.93 7.23
C GLU A 225 17.57 -8.73 5.92
N PRO A 226 16.96 -8.13 4.89
CA PRO A 226 16.74 -8.81 3.62
C PRO A 226 18.06 -9.22 2.94
N LYS A 227 18.08 -10.41 2.35
CA LYS A 227 19.29 -10.92 1.64
C LYS A 227 19.30 -10.46 0.18
N ASN A 228 20.50 -10.38 -0.39
CA ASN A 228 20.74 -10.04 -1.80
C ASN A 228 20.10 -8.71 -2.26
N VAL A 229 20.17 -7.68 -1.42
CA VAL A 229 19.66 -6.35 -1.76
C VAL A 229 20.40 -5.75 -2.95
N LYS A 230 19.64 -5.15 -3.88
CA LYS A 230 20.10 -4.39 -5.02
C LYS A 230 19.40 -3.03 -5.04
N ILE A 231 20.17 -1.96 -5.24
CA ILE A 231 19.62 -0.63 -5.46
C ILE A 231 19.24 -0.49 -6.93
N THR A 232 17.94 -0.38 -7.21
CA THR A 232 17.40 -0.33 -8.58
C THR A 232 17.36 1.09 -9.13
N SER A 233 17.05 2.07 -8.28
CA SER A 233 16.99 3.48 -8.64
C SER A 233 16.95 4.36 -7.39
N GLY A 234 16.76 5.67 -7.56
CA GLY A 234 16.53 6.60 -6.45
C GLY A 234 16.43 8.03 -6.96
N ALA A 235 16.35 8.99 -6.05
CA ALA A 235 16.52 10.41 -6.36
C ALA A 235 17.20 11.15 -5.22
N VAL A 236 17.83 12.28 -5.54
CA VAL A 236 18.43 13.22 -4.58
C VAL A 236 17.68 14.54 -4.65
N ASP A 237 17.22 15.02 -3.51
CA ASP A 237 16.64 16.35 -3.30
C ASP A 237 17.48 17.09 -2.24
N GLY A 238 18.49 17.84 -2.71
CA GLY A 238 19.43 18.54 -1.84
C GLY A 238 20.21 17.58 -0.91
N ASP A 239 20.04 17.76 0.40
CA ASP A 239 20.68 16.94 1.43
C ASP A 239 19.89 15.66 1.78
N HIS A 240 18.82 15.37 1.04
CA HIS A 240 18.05 14.13 1.19
C HIS A 240 18.17 13.26 -0.06
N ALA A 241 18.15 11.95 0.12
CA ALA A 241 18.00 11.03 -1.00
C ALA A 241 17.04 9.90 -0.63
N THR A 242 16.37 9.37 -1.64
CA THR A 242 15.55 8.17 -1.52
C THR A 242 16.12 7.13 -2.45
N LEU A 243 16.43 5.95 -1.95
CA LEU A 243 16.84 4.81 -2.74
C LEU A 243 15.69 3.81 -2.82
N LEU A 244 15.45 3.30 -4.02
CA LEU A 244 14.56 2.17 -4.23
C LEU A 244 15.41 0.91 -4.34
N VAL A 245 15.07 -0.08 -3.53
CA VAL A 245 15.85 -1.31 -3.38
C VAL A 245 14.97 -2.52 -3.59
N THR A 246 15.56 -3.62 -4.04
CA THR A 246 14.91 -4.93 -4.12
C THR A 246 15.79 -5.94 -3.41
N ALA A 247 15.20 -6.86 -2.65
CA ALA A 247 15.87 -8.03 -2.12
C ALA A 247 15.27 -9.26 -2.76
N ARG A 248 16.09 -10.32 -2.88
CA ARG A 248 15.64 -11.59 -3.43
C ARG A 248 16.19 -12.70 -2.57
N ASP A 249 15.32 -13.52 -2.02
CA ASP A 249 15.68 -14.83 -1.48
C ASP A 249 15.33 -15.93 -2.51
N GLU A 250 15.52 -17.19 -2.14
CA GLU A 250 15.31 -18.32 -3.05
C GLU A 250 13.83 -18.52 -3.45
N HIS A 251 12.89 -17.88 -2.73
CA HIS A 251 11.46 -18.11 -2.88
C HIS A 251 10.67 -16.85 -3.23
N GLU A 252 11.16 -15.65 -2.88
CA GLU A 252 10.41 -14.39 -2.99
C GLU A 252 11.30 -13.19 -3.34
N THR A 253 10.67 -12.10 -3.79
CA THR A 253 11.31 -10.81 -4.05
C THR A 253 10.62 -9.75 -3.19
N SER A 254 11.38 -9.12 -2.30
CA SER A 254 10.93 -7.97 -1.52
C SER A 254 11.39 -6.66 -2.15
N THR A 255 10.64 -5.59 -1.89
CA THR A 255 11.00 -4.24 -2.33
C THR A 255 11.14 -3.34 -1.12
N GLY A 256 11.99 -2.34 -1.19
CA GLY A 256 12.19 -1.42 -0.09
C GLY A 256 12.48 -0.01 -0.54
N THR A 257 12.27 0.91 0.38
CA THR A 257 12.61 2.33 0.25
C THR A 257 13.56 2.70 1.38
N VAL A 258 14.69 3.30 1.03
CA VAL A 258 15.69 3.78 1.98
C VAL A 258 15.73 5.29 1.93
N THR A 259 15.53 5.92 3.08
CA THR A 259 15.67 7.36 3.23
C THR A 259 17.07 7.67 3.73
N MET A 260 17.77 8.53 3.00
CA MET A 260 19.12 8.97 3.28
C MET A 260 19.14 10.47 3.59
N VAL A 261 20.03 10.87 4.49
CA VAL A 261 20.31 12.28 4.78
C VAL A 261 21.81 12.53 4.72
N ARG A 262 22.20 13.69 4.20
CA ARG A 262 23.59 14.15 4.16
C ARG A 262 23.83 15.05 5.37
N GLU A 263 24.55 14.53 6.36
CA GLU A 263 24.95 15.30 7.54
C GLU A 263 26.45 15.55 7.48
N HIS A 264 26.86 16.82 7.54
CA HIS A 264 28.27 17.22 7.45
C HIS A 264 29.01 16.66 6.22
N GLY A 265 28.31 16.61 5.07
CA GLY A 265 28.86 16.08 3.82
C GLY A 265 28.89 14.55 3.72
N VAL A 266 28.40 13.82 4.73
CA VAL A 266 28.38 12.36 4.74
C VAL A 266 26.94 11.86 4.66
N TRP A 267 26.68 11.01 3.67
CA TRP A 267 25.40 10.32 3.54
C TRP A 267 25.23 9.27 4.64
N ARG A 268 24.04 9.26 5.25
CA ARG A 268 23.67 8.42 6.37
C ARG A 268 22.27 7.88 6.18
N VAL A 269 22.04 6.66 6.66
CA VAL A 269 20.71 6.05 6.63
C VAL A 269 19.84 6.69 7.70
N ALA A 270 18.77 7.36 7.29
CA ALA A 270 17.78 7.92 8.19
C ALA A 270 16.72 6.86 8.53
N ASP A 271 16.19 6.18 7.51
CA ASP A 271 15.11 5.22 7.68
C ASP A 271 15.10 4.17 6.57
N GLU A 272 14.49 3.01 6.85
CA GLU A 272 14.32 1.92 5.91
C GLU A 272 12.94 1.31 6.05
N SER A 273 12.25 1.13 4.93
CA SER A 273 10.97 0.42 4.85
C SER A 273 11.10 -0.70 3.83
N TRP A 274 10.73 -1.92 4.23
CA TRP A 274 10.75 -3.11 3.39
C TRP A 274 9.36 -3.73 3.30
N LYS A 275 9.01 -4.24 2.12
CA LYS A 275 7.73 -4.89 1.80
C LYS A 275 7.97 -6.24 1.13
N GLY A 276 7.22 -7.26 1.54
CA GLY A 276 7.45 -8.67 1.21
C GLY A 276 8.10 -9.42 2.38
N SER A 277 7.73 -10.68 2.57
CA SER A 277 7.82 -11.44 3.82
C SER A 277 9.06 -11.18 4.70
N MET A 278 8.82 -10.67 5.90
CA MET A 278 9.60 -11.05 7.08
C MET A 278 8.78 -12.11 7.81
N ASN A 279 8.85 -13.34 7.29
CA ASN A 279 8.86 -14.63 8.00
C ASN A 279 8.64 -15.79 7.03
#